data_AF-A0AAV4MAR1-F1
#
_entry.id   AF-A0AAV4MAR1-F1
#
_cell.length_a   1.000
_cell.length_b   1.000
_cell.length_c   1.000
_cell.angle_alpha   90.00
_cell.angle_beta   90.00
_cell.angle_gamma   90.00
#
_symmetry.space_group_name_H-M   'P 1'
#
loop_
_entity.id
_entity.type
_entity.pdbx_description
1 polymer ?
#
loop_
_entity_poly.entity_id
_entity_poly.type
_entity_poly.pdbx_seq_one_letter_code
_entity_poly.pdbx_strand_id
1 'polypeptide(L)'
;MLQNCLVRCLHVLTGIPPITLTLRSMLQFYHLKYMQKSIAVDNHTFSAEDLEASPNIEPSWEKLKFDRRYQHKPESGYYIYTDGSKMCNKVGCAMVVMYEGVEEYNCINCLNDEASVYMAELKAIEIAIEHVLSNNINHAKIISDSRSILQALNNPNNINPPILLIKKLIANSYPRI
;
A
#
# COMPACT_ATOMS: atom_id res chain seq x y z
N MET A 1 -5.73 -34.77 -31.44
CA MET A 1 -5.82 -34.73 -29.96
C MET A 1 -4.49 -34.36 -29.31
N LEU A 2 -3.39 -35.03 -29.64
CA LEU A 2 -2.04 -34.78 -29.07
C LEU A 2 -1.48 -33.36 -29.32
N GLN A 3 -1.76 -32.76 -30.47
CA GLN A 3 -1.24 -31.44 -30.86
C GLN A 3 -1.75 -30.29 -29.96
N ASN A 4 -2.97 -30.40 -29.44
CA ASN A 4 -3.57 -29.39 -28.55
C ASN A 4 -3.01 -29.46 -27.13
N CYS A 5 -2.56 -30.64 -26.66
CA CYS A 5 -1.90 -30.77 -25.36
C CYS A 5 -0.52 -30.13 -25.36
N LEU A 6 0.27 -30.34 -26.42
CA LEU A 6 1.61 -29.75 -26.55
C LEU A 6 1.60 -28.22 -26.48
N VAL A 7 0.68 -27.57 -27.20
CA VAL A 7 0.54 -26.10 -27.17
C VAL A 7 0.11 -25.60 -25.78
N ARG A 8 -0.79 -26.32 -25.10
CA ARG A 8 -1.20 -25.97 -23.73
C ARG A 8 -0.06 -26.15 -22.72
N CYS A 9 0.74 -27.20 -22.85
CA CYS A 9 1.91 -27.44 -22.00
C CYS A 9 3.00 -26.37 -22.19
N LEU A 10 3.17 -25.83 -23.41
CA LEU A 10 4.16 -24.78 -23.66
C LEU A 10 3.90 -23.52 -22.82
N HIS A 11 2.66 -23.09 -22.69
CA HIS A 11 2.29 -21.94 -21.86
C HIS A 11 2.62 -22.16 -20.37
N VAL A 12 2.37 -23.38 -19.89
CA VAL A 12 2.68 -23.77 -18.50
C VAL A 12 4.21 -23.80 -18.28
N LEU A 13 4.96 -24.40 -19.19
CA LEU A 13 6.43 -24.54 -19.07
C LEU A 13 7.18 -23.22 -19.23
N THR A 14 6.66 -22.30 -20.04
CA THR A 14 7.30 -21.00 -20.30
C THR A 14 6.84 -19.90 -19.35
N GLY A 15 5.74 -20.10 -18.62
CA GLY A 15 5.10 -19.05 -17.83
C GLY A 15 4.50 -17.92 -18.67
N ILE A 16 4.41 -18.10 -19.99
CA ILE A 16 3.85 -17.11 -20.92
C ILE A 16 2.38 -17.46 -21.20
N PRO A 17 1.42 -16.61 -20.81
CA PRO A 17 0.00 -16.87 -21.06
C PRO A 17 -0.31 -16.93 -22.56
N PRO A 18 -1.30 -17.74 -22.98
CA PRO A 18 -1.81 -17.75 -24.35
C PRO A 18 -2.14 -16.33 -24.84
N ILE A 19 -1.76 -16.01 -26.09
CA ILE A 19 -1.96 -14.69 -26.68
C ILE A 19 -3.41 -14.20 -26.59
N THR A 20 -4.38 -15.10 -26.75
CA THR A 20 -5.81 -14.80 -26.63
C THR A 20 -6.20 -14.34 -25.22
N LEU A 21 -5.60 -14.93 -24.17
CA LEU A 21 -5.82 -14.51 -22.79
C LEU A 21 -5.16 -13.15 -22.53
N THR A 22 -3.94 -12.93 -23.01
CA THR A 22 -3.26 -11.65 -22.91
C THR A 22 -4.07 -10.53 -23.56
N LEU A 23 -4.56 -10.73 -24.79
CA LEU A 23 -5.39 -9.75 -25.51
C LEU A 23 -6.70 -9.45 -24.77
N ARG A 24 -7.37 -10.48 -24.23
CA ARG A 24 -8.59 -10.30 -23.45
C ARG A 24 -8.33 -9.47 -22.19
N SER A 25 -7.25 -9.78 -21.48
CA SER A 25 -6.85 -9.05 -20.27
C SER A 25 -6.51 -7.59 -20.58
N MET A 26 -5.80 -7.33 -21.69
CA MET A 26 -5.48 -5.97 -22.13
C MET A 26 -6.73 -5.17 -22.51
N LEU A 27 -7.68 -5.77 -23.23
CA LEU A 27 -8.95 -5.13 -23.59
C LEU A 27 -9.79 -4.79 -22.35
N GLN A 28 -9.88 -5.73 -21.40
CA GLN A 28 -10.57 -5.50 -20.13
C GLN A 28 -9.92 -4.36 -19.34
N PHE A 29 -8.59 -4.37 -19.22
CA PHE A 29 -7.85 -3.29 -18.57
C PHE A 29 -8.05 -1.94 -19.28
N TYR A 30 -8.09 -1.93 -20.62
CA TYR A 30 -8.35 -0.72 -21.38
C TYR A 30 -9.75 -0.14 -21.12
N HIS A 31 -10.78 -0.99 -21.11
CA HIS A 31 -12.14 -0.58 -20.78
C HIS A 31 -12.24 -0.04 -19.35
N LEU A 32 -11.57 -0.68 -18.41
CA LEU A 32 -11.56 -0.27 -17.01
C LEU A 32 -10.85 1.07 -16.82
N LYS A 33 -9.61 1.17 -17.30
CA LYS A 33 -8.73 2.32 -17.06
C LYS A 33 -9.09 3.56 -17.87
N TYR A 34 -9.47 3.40 -19.14
CA TYR A 34 -9.63 4.53 -20.06
C TYR A 34 -11.08 4.83 -20.43
N MET A 35 -11.96 3.83 -20.40
CA MET A 35 -13.38 4.01 -20.74
C MET A 35 -14.29 4.12 -19.52
N GLN A 36 -13.73 4.01 -18.31
CA GLN A 36 -14.45 3.99 -17.03
C GLN A 36 -15.62 2.98 -17.01
N LYS A 37 -15.43 1.83 -17.67
CA LYS A 37 -16.43 0.76 -17.70
C LYS A 37 -16.04 -0.32 -16.72
N SER A 38 -16.99 -0.73 -15.88
CA SER A 38 -16.81 -1.89 -15.03
C SER A 38 -16.59 -3.16 -15.86
N ILE A 39 -15.68 -4.00 -15.40
CA ILE A 39 -15.36 -5.28 -16.02
C ILE A 39 -15.69 -6.41 -15.06
N ALA A 40 -16.25 -7.50 -15.59
CA ALA A 40 -16.39 -8.74 -14.85
C ALA A 40 -15.22 -9.67 -15.19
N VAL A 41 -14.51 -10.14 -14.16
CA VAL A 41 -13.49 -11.18 -14.26
C VAL A 41 -13.90 -12.29 -13.30
N ASP A 42 -14.17 -13.46 -13.85
CA ASP A 42 -14.75 -14.60 -13.13
C ASP A 42 -16.01 -14.20 -12.34
N ASN A 43 -15.98 -14.28 -11.00
CA ASN A 43 -17.09 -13.94 -10.12
C ASN A 43 -16.99 -12.53 -9.52
N HIS A 44 -16.01 -11.73 -9.95
CA HIS A 44 -15.73 -10.41 -9.41
C HIS A 44 -16.00 -9.33 -10.46
N THR A 45 -16.52 -8.18 -10.02
CA THR A 45 -16.71 -7.00 -10.87
C THR A 45 -15.81 -5.89 -10.35
N PHE A 46 -15.01 -5.31 -11.24
CA PHE A 46 -14.09 -4.22 -10.95
C PHE A 46 -14.60 -2.96 -11.63
N SER A 47 -14.59 -1.82 -10.94
CA SER A 47 -14.86 -0.48 -11.47
C SER A 47 -13.57 0.33 -11.64
N ALA A 48 -13.67 1.50 -12.28
CA ALA A 48 -12.53 2.39 -12.43
C ALA A 48 -12.06 2.97 -11.08
N GLU A 49 -12.95 3.04 -10.09
CA GLU A 49 -12.59 3.49 -8.73
C GLU A 49 -11.70 2.48 -8.00
N ASP A 50 -11.79 1.20 -8.37
CA ASP A 50 -10.94 0.14 -7.81
C ASP A 50 -9.48 0.24 -8.33
N LEU A 51 -9.23 1.05 -9.37
CA LEU A 51 -7.93 1.20 -9.99
C LEU A 51 -7.18 2.40 -9.39
N GLU A 52 -5.98 2.16 -8.86
CA GLU A 52 -5.14 3.25 -8.35
C GLU A 52 -4.78 4.24 -9.49
N ALA A 53 -5.22 5.50 -9.35
CA ALA A 53 -4.94 6.54 -10.33
C ALA A 53 -3.47 7.00 -10.26
N SER A 54 -2.74 6.98 -11.39
CA SER A 54 -1.42 7.62 -11.47
C SER A 54 -1.55 9.13 -11.29
N PRO A 55 -1.01 9.72 -10.22
CA PRO A 55 -1.16 11.16 -10.01
C PRO A 55 -0.12 11.90 -10.87
N ASN A 56 -0.53 13.02 -11.47
CA ASN A 56 0.42 14.01 -12.00
C ASN A 56 1.13 14.65 -10.79
N ILE A 57 2.45 14.46 -10.63
CA ILE A 57 3.21 15.06 -9.52
C ILE A 57 4.53 15.64 -10.02
N GLU A 58 4.74 16.92 -9.70
CA GLU A 58 6.02 17.63 -9.74
C GLU A 58 6.94 17.19 -8.58
N PRO A 59 8.23 16.91 -8.83
CA PRO A 59 9.10 16.29 -7.85
C PRO A 59 9.82 17.34 -7.01
N SER A 60 9.42 17.53 -5.76
CA SER A 60 10.33 18.09 -4.76
C SER A 60 9.90 17.63 -3.37
N TRP A 61 10.14 16.36 -3.08
CA TRP A 61 10.05 15.85 -1.71
C TRP A 61 11.45 15.95 -1.10
N GLU A 62 11.65 16.91 -0.20
CA GLU A 62 12.82 16.90 0.65
C GLU A 62 12.81 15.62 1.50
N LYS A 63 14.00 15.03 1.66
CA LYS A 63 14.20 13.68 2.20
C LYS A 63 13.50 13.53 3.55
N LEU A 64 12.46 12.70 3.60
CA LEU A 64 11.93 12.16 4.85
C LEU A 64 13.08 11.56 5.67
N LYS A 65 13.24 11.99 6.92
CA LYS A 65 14.30 11.48 7.82
C LYS A 65 13.87 10.12 8.38
N PHE A 66 14.13 9.05 7.64
CA PHE A 66 13.95 7.69 8.09
C PHE A 66 15.23 7.14 8.75
N ASP A 67 15.15 6.71 10.00
CA ASP A 67 16.23 5.96 10.64
C ASP A 67 16.01 4.45 10.50
N ARG A 68 16.74 3.83 9.58
CA ARG A 68 16.68 2.37 9.35
C ARG A 68 17.33 1.56 10.46
N ARG A 69 18.08 2.21 11.36
CA ARG A 69 18.78 1.59 12.48
C ARG A 69 18.18 2.00 13.82
N TYR A 70 16.91 2.44 13.79
CA TYR A 70 16.21 2.82 15.00
C TYR A 70 16.27 1.66 16.01
N GLN A 71 16.96 1.91 17.13
CA GLN A 71 16.94 1.04 18.29
C GLN A 71 15.99 1.70 19.27
N HIS A 72 14.97 0.96 19.71
CA HIS A 72 14.02 1.49 20.68
C HIS A 72 14.77 1.90 21.94
N LYS A 73 14.72 3.20 22.23
CA LYS A 73 15.15 3.79 23.48
C LYS A 73 13.89 4.35 24.13
N PRO A 74 13.65 4.06 25.42
CA PRO A 74 12.52 4.65 26.14
C PRO A 74 12.78 6.14 26.34
N GLU A 75 12.49 6.92 25.31
CA GLU A 75 12.45 8.38 25.35
C GLU A 75 10.99 8.80 25.52
N SER A 76 10.76 9.92 26.19
CA SER A 76 9.41 10.49 26.36
C SER A 76 8.74 10.79 25.01
N GLY A 77 7.44 10.58 24.91
CA GLY A 77 6.62 10.96 23.76
C GLY A 77 5.77 9.83 23.21
N TYR A 78 5.15 10.09 22.05
CA TYR A 78 4.28 9.14 21.36
C TYR A 78 5.08 8.19 20.48
N TYR A 79 4.82 6.89 20.64
CA TYR A 79 5.26 5.83 19.74
C TYR A 79 4.04 5.19 19.12
N ILE A 80 4.03 5.07 17.80
CA ILE A 80 2.96 4.39 17.08
C ILE A 80 3.57 3.21 16.35
N TYR A 81 3.20 2.01 16.76
CA TYR A 81 3.62 0.77 16.13
C TYR A 81 2.57 0.38 15.11
N THR A 82 3.00 -0.02 13.91
CA THR A 82 2.11 -0.40 12.81
C THR A 82 2.49 -1.79 12.30
N ASP A 83 1.49 -2.59 11.95
CA ASP A 83 1.69 -3.92 11.39
C ASP A 83 0.58 -4.24 10.36
N GLY A 84 0.92 -5.02 9.34
CA GLY A 84 0.03 -5.47 8.28
C GLY A 84 0.17 -6.97 8.04
N SER A 85 -0.95 -7.71 8.08
CA SER A 85 -0.92 -9.16 7.94
C SER A 85 -1.91 -9.67 6.89
N LYS A 86 -1.62 -10.87 6.37
CA LYS A 86 -2.54 -11.64 5.53
C LYS A 86 -2.56 -13.09 5.99
N MET A 87 -3.76 -13.61 6.28
CA MET A 87 -3.96 -15.00 6.69
C MET A 87 -5.22 -15.56 6.04
N CYS A 88 -5.13 -16.72 5.40
CA CYS A 88 -6.28 -17.45 4.83
C CYS A 88 -7.23 -16.56 3.99
N ASN A 89 -6.68 -15.78 3.06
CA ASN A 89 -7.38 -14.78 2.23
C ASN A 89 -7.99 -13.59 2.98
N LYS A 90 -7.77 -13.43 4.28
CA LYS A 90 -8.11 -12.20 5.00
C LYS A 90 -6.88 -11.32 5.15
N VAL A 91 -7.08 -10.03 4.94
CA VAL A 91 -6.02 -9.02 5.01
C VAL A 91 -6.42 -8.01 6.07
N GLY A 92 -5.51 -7.72 6.99
CA GLY A 92 -5.76 -6.79 8.08
C GLY A 92 -4.55 -5.94 8.35
N CYS A 93 -4.78 -4.74 8.86
CA CYS A 93 -3.75 -3.87 9.41
C CYS A 93 -4.12 -3.45 10.82
N ALA A 94 -3.10 -3.08 11.59
CA ALA A 94 -3.26 -2.61 12.94
C ALA A 94 -2.28 -1.49 13.25
N MET A 95 -2.66 -0.65 14.21
CA MET A 95 -1.74 0.26 14.88
C MET A 95 -1.98 0.28 16.38
N VAL A 96 -0.92 0.56 17.14
CA VAL A 96 -0.94 0.76 18.59
C VAL A 96 -0.20 2.04 18.92
N VAL A 97 -0.86 2.93 19.65
CA VAL A 97 -0.35 4.22 20.11
C VAL A 97 0.03 4.09 21.58
N MET A 98 1.30 4.33 21.87
CA MET A 98 1.87 4.31 23.20
C MET A 98 2.30 5.72 23.59
N TYR A 99 1.94 6.16 24.80
CA TYR A 99 2.45 7.36 25.44
C TYR A 99 3.15 6.98 26.75
N GLU A 100 4.43 7.35 26.88
CA GLU A 100 5.24 7.04 28.07
C GLU A 100 5.25 5.56 28.47
N GLY A 101 5.17 4.66 27.47
CA GLY A 101 5.17 3.21 27.68
C GLY A 101 3.82 2.62 28.06
N VAL A 102 2.77 3.43 28.11
CA VAL A 102 1.38 3.00 28.33
C VAL A 102 0.62 3.04 27.01
N GLU A 103 -0.19 2.02 26.74
CA GLU A 103 -1.07 1.99 25.57
C GLU A 103 -2.23 2.96 25.78
N GLU A 104 -2.33 3.96 24.91
CA GLU A 104 -3.41 4.97 24.93
C GLU A 104 -4.52 4.61 23.94
N TYR A 105 -4.16 4.02 22.80
CA TYR A 105 -5.10 3.73 21.73
C TYR A 105 -4.59 2.59 20.85
N ASN A 106 -5.51 1.81 20.30
CA ASN A 106 -5.23 0.85 19.24
C ASN A 106 -6.32 0.90 18.17
N CYS A 107 -5.98 0.45 16.97
CA CYS A 107 -6.92 0.34 15.87
C CYS A 107 -6.59 -0.89 15.03
N ILE A 108 -7.63 -1.59 14.57
CA ILE A 108 -7.52 -2.76 13.70
C ILE A 108 -8.53 -2.58 12.56
N ASN A 109 -8.06 -2.73 11.32
CA ASN A 109 -8.89 -2.60 10.13
C ASN A 109 -8.72 -3.81 9.21
N CYS A 110 -9.82 -4.31 8.66
CA CYS A 110 -9.81 -5.29 7.59
C CYS A 110 -9.78 -4.57 6.23
N LEU A 111 -8.93 -5.05 5.33
CA LEU A 111 -8.90 -4.64 3.93
C LEU A 111 -9.66 -5.67 3.08
N ASN A 112 -9.78 -5.37 1.77
CA ASN A 112 -10.24 -6.35 0.80
C ASN A 112 -9.39 -7.64 0.88
N ASP A 113 -10.04 -8.80 0.81
CA ASP A 113 -9.42 -10.14 0.85
C ASP A 113 -8.31 -10.34 -0.21
N GLU A 114 -8.44 -9.62 -1.33
CA GLU A 114 -7.49 -9.63 -2.45
C GLU A 114 -6.26 -8.74 -2.20
N ALA A 115 -6.30 -7.85 -1.21
CA ALA A 115 -5.20 -6.94 -0.92
C ALA A 115 -3.91 -7.71 -0.55
N SER A 116 -2.77 -7.09 -0.81
CA SER A 116 -1.47 -7.66 -0.45
C SER A 116 -1.08 -7.28 0.98
N VAL A 117 -0.15 -8.03 1.57
CA VAL A 117 0.49 -7.62 2.84
C VAL A 117 1.10 -6.23 2.70
N TYR A 118 1.71 -5.91 1.55
CA TYR A 118 2.23 -4.57 1.26
C TYR A 118 1.17 -3.47 1.39
N MET A 119 -0.05 -3.70 0.88
CA MET A 119 -1.15 -2.74 1.03
C MET A 119 -1.64 -2.62 2.48
N ALA A 120 -1.67 -3.72 3.22
CA ALA A 120 -2.03 -3.71 4.64
C ALA A 120 -1.03 -2.88 5.47
N GLU A 121 0.27 -3.14 5.29
CA GLU A 121 1.37 -2.39 5.92
C GLU A 121 1.30 -0.89 5.61
N LEU A 122 1.07 -0.57 4.32
CA LEU A 122 0.91 0.81 3.90
C LEU A 122 -0.29 1.46 4.58
N LYS A 123 -1.42 0.75 4.64
CA LYS A 123 -2.64 1.26 5.26
C LYS A 123 -2.48 1.46 6.77
N ALA A 124 -1.71 0.61 7.44
CA ALA A 124 -1.36 0.77 8.86
C ALA A 124 -0.65 2.11 9.11
N ILE A 125 0.33 2.44 8.26
CA ILE A 125 1.08 3.71 8.33
C ILE A 125 0.18 4.90 7.99
N GLU A 126 -0.70 4.78 6.99
CA GLU A 126 -1.67 5.83 6.65
C GLU A 126 -2.57 6.16 7.84
N ILE A 127 -3.17 5.13 8.47
CA ILE A 127 -4.02 5.29 9.66
C ILE A 127 -3.24 5.91 10.83
N ALA A 128 -1.97 5.53 11.02
CA ALA A 128 -1.10 6.13 12.03
C ALA A 128 -0.89 7.64 11.81
N ILE A 129 -0.64 8.05 10.56
CA ILE A 129 -0.46 9.47 10.22
C ILE A 129 -1.77 10.23 10.40
N GLU A 130 -2.88 9.67 9.94
CA GLU A 130 -4.22 10.25 10.16
C GLU A 130 -4.50 10.45 11.64
N HIS A 131 -4.19 9.46 12.49
CA HIS A 131 -4.36 9.57 13.93
C HIS A 131 -3.52 10.71 14.54
N VAL A 132 -2.25 10.84 14.13
CA VAL A 132 -1.37 11.95 14.57
C VAL A 132 -1.98 13.30 14.20
N LEU A 133 -2.45 13.43 12.96
CA LEU A 133 -3.05 14.66 12.44
C LEU A 133 -4.38 15.00 13.14
N SER A 134 -5.28 14.03 13.26
CA SER A 134 -6.61 14.23 13.87
C SER A 134 -6.53 14.55 15.37
N ASN A 135 -5.52 14.05 16.07
CA ASN A 135 -5.33 14.31 17.51
C ASN A 135 -4.36 15.46 17.80
N ASN A 136 -3.90 16.20 16.77
CA ASN A 136 -2.94 17.30 16.91
C ASN A 136 -1.68 16.91 17.71
N ILE A 137 -1.16 15.71 17.46
CA ILE A 137 0.04 15.22 18.14
C ILE A 137 1.26 15.89 17.52
N ASN A 138 1.90 16.79 18.28
CA ASN A 138 3.04 17.59 17.81
C ASN A 138 4.27 16.76 17.41
N HIS A 139 4.52 15.66 18.12
CA HIS A 139 5.67 14.78 17.86
C HIS A 139 5.31 13.33 18.16
N ALA A 140 5.42 12.48 17.14
CA ALA A 140 5.23 11.04 17.25
C ALA A 140 6.28 10.30 16.41
N LYS A 141 6.68 9.12 16.88
CA LYS A 141 7.54 8.19 16.14
C LYS A 141 6.68 7.05 15.63
N ILE A 142 6.50 6.98 14.31
CA ILE A 142 5.84 5.84 13.66
C ILE A 142 6.89 4.77 13.38
N ILE A 143 6.67 3.56 13.89
CA ILE A 143 7.58 2.42 13.82
C ILE A 143 6.88 1.31 13.03
N SER A 144 7.49 0.94 11.91
CA SER A 144 7.07 -0.16 11.04
C SER A 144 8.27 -1.06 10.75
N ASP A 145 8.05 -2.36 10.67
CA ASP A 145 9.02 -3.35 10.22
C ASP A 145 8.96 -3.59 8.70
N SER A 146 8.02 -2.96 7.99
CA SER A 146 7.85 -3.07 6.54
C SER A 146 8.97 -2.35 5.77
N ARG A 147 10.09 -3.04 5.61
CA ARG A 147 11.28 -2.55 4.87
C ARG A 147 10.93 -2.09 3.46
N SER A 148 10.01 -2.79 2.78
CA SER A 148 9.56 -2.44 1.43
C SER A 148 8.90 -1.06 1.40
N ILE A 149 8.05 -0.74 2.38
CA ILE A 149 7.35 0.54 2.45
C ILE A 149 8.31 1.66 2.81
N LEU A 150 9.19 1.43 3.80
CA LEU A 150 10.22 2.40 4.17
C LEU A 150 11.16 2.73 3.00
N GLN A 151 11.54 1.72 2.19
CA GLN A 151 12.33 1.95 0.98
C GLN A 151 11.55 2.72 -0.09
N ALA A 152 10.27 2.39 -0.26
CA ALA A 152 9.39 3.05 -1.21
C ALA A 152 9.18 4.53 -0.88
N LEU A 153 8.98 4.87 0.41
CA LEU A 153 8.86 6.24 0.90
C LEU A 153 10.18 7.02 0.80
N ASN A 154 11.31 6.37 1.08
CA ASN A 154 12.64 6.99 1.01
C ASN A 154 13.12 7.26 -0.43
N ASN A 155 12.53 6.61 -1.43
CA ASN A 155 12.84 6.88 -2.83
C ASN A 155 12.05 8.13 -3.29
N PRO A 156 12.71 9.28 -3.55
CA PRO A 156 12.02 10.50 -3.98
C PRO A 156 11.25 10.23 -5.29
N ASN A 157 11.88 9.56 -6.25
CA ASN A 157 11.33 9.30 -7.58
C ASN A 157 10.24 8.22 -7.62
N ASN A 158 9.81 7.69 -6.47
CA ASN A 158 8.72 6.72 -6.43
C ASN A 158 7.39 7.41 -6.70
N ILE A 159 6.79 7.07 -7.84
CA ILE A 159 5.51 7.59 -8.34
C ILE A 159 4.32 6.65 -8.09
N ASN A 160 4.49 5.64 -7.24
CA ASN A 160 3.40 4.73 -6.89
C ASN A 160 2.29 5.52 -6.14
N PRO A 161 1.03 5.57 -6.63
CA PRO A 161 -0.02 6.45 -6.09
C PRO A 161 -0.22 6.40 -4.57
N PRO A 162 -0.29 5.24 -3.91
CA PRO A 162 -0.47 5.14 -2.47
C PRO A 162 0.74 5.67 -1.68
N ILE A 163 1.94 5.47 -2.20
CA ILE A 163 3.17 6.04 -1.60
C ILE A 163 3.16 7.57 -1.72
N LEU A 164 2.69 8.08 -2.86
CA LEU A 164 2.55 9.52 -3.07
C LEU A 164 1.49 10.13 -2.14
N LEU A 165 0.40 9.41 -1.85
CA LEU A 165 -0.60 9.82 -0.88
C LEU A 165 0.03 9.98 0.52
N ILE A 166 0.75 8.96 1.00
CA ILE A 166 1.45 9.05 2.29
C ILE A 166 2.46 10.19 2.30
N LYS A 167 3.26 10.35 1.25
CA LYS A 167 4.21 11.47 1.14
C LYS A 167 3.51 12.83 1.25
N LYS A 168 2.32 13.00 0.65
CA LYS A 168 1.52 14.22 0.75
C LYS A 168 0.99 14.44 2.17
N LEU A 169 0.48 13.39 2.82
CA LEU A 169 0.01 13.47 4.21
C LEU A 169 1.13 13.91 5.15
N ILE A 170 2.32 13.34 4.99
CA ILE A 170 3.50 13.75 5.77
C ILE A 170 3.92 15.18 5.43
N ALA A 171 3.92 15.58 4.16
CA ALA A 171 4.25 16.95 3.77
C ALA A 171 3.30 17.99 4.39
N ASN A 172 2.02 17.66 4.52
CA ASN A 172 1.03 18.52 5.19
C ASN A 172 1.20 18.54 6.72
N SER A 173 1.85 17.53 7.31
CA SER A 173 2.11 17.47 8.75
C SER A 173 3.26 18.38 9.21
N TYR A 174 4.15 18.80 8.30
CA TYR A 174 5.16 19.81 8.60
C TYR A 174 4.58 21.22 8.37
N PRO A 175 4.66 22.15 9.34
CA PRO A 175 4.26 23.53 9.10
C PRO A 175 5.12 24.09 7.97
N ARG A 176 4.46 24.62 6.92
CA ARG A 176 5.15 25.43 5.90
C ARG A 176 5.69 26.68 6.61
N ILE A 177 7.02 26.76 6.71
CA ILE A 177 7.74 27.94 7.18
C ILE A 177 7.54 29.09 6.18
#